data_AF-A0A2J8Y7U4-F1
#
_entry.id   AF-A0A2J8Y7U4-F1
#
_cell.length_a   1.000
_cell.length_b   1.000
_cell.length_c   1.000
_cell.angle_alpha   90.00
_cell.angle_beta   90.00
_cell.angle_gamma   90.00
#
_symmetry.space_group_name_H-M   'P 1'
#
loop_
_entity.id
_entity.type
_entity.pdbx_description
1 polymer ?
#
loop_
_entity_poly.entity_id
_entity_poly.type
_entity_poly.pdbx_seq_one_letter_code
_entity_poly.pdbx_strand_id
1 'polypeptide(L)'
;TLTQNEMIFKRLHLGTVAYGLDSMDEVQSHIFSIYTQQSQDPPAQKGPTLTTKVRRTMSSRVHEAVKAIALCHNVTPVYESNGVTDQAEAEKQYEDSCRVYQASSPDE
;
A
#
# COMPACT_ATOMS: atom_id res chain seq x y z
N THR A 1 -23.28 -15.96 19.99
CA THR A 1 -22.40 -14.93 19.37
C THR A 1 -22.81 -14.78 17.90
N LEU A 2 -22.72 -13.57 17.31
CA LEU A 2 -23.35 -13.26 15.99
C LEU A 2 -22.36 -13.17 14.81
N THR A 3 -21.11 -12.74 15.04
CA THR A 3 -20.11 -12.53 13.99
C THR A 3 -19.08 -13.66 13.97
N GLN A 4 -18.38 -13.80 12.84
CA GLN A 4 -17.24 -14.73 12.69
C GLN A 4 -15.93 -14.17 13.25
N ASN A 5 -15.94 -12.93 13.75
CA ASN A 5 -14.75 -12.21 14.19
C ASN A 5 -13.66 -12.07 13.11
N GLU A 6 -14.07 -12.06 11.83
CA GLU A 6 -13.21 -11.82 10.67
C GLU A 6 -13.54 -10.45 10.06
N MET A 7 -12.51 -9.64 9.86
CA MET A 7 -12.60 -8.33 9.22
C MET A 7 -11.95 -8.41 7.84
N ILE A 8 -12.67 -7.92 6.83
CA ILE A 8 -12.23 -7.96 5.44
C ILE A 8 -12.36 -6.55 4.87
N PHE A 9 -11.29 -6.06 4.23
CA PHE A 9 -11.29 -4.76 3.57
C PHE A 9 -12.23 -4.79 2.35
N LYS A 10 -13.43 -4.21 2.47
CA LYS A 10 -14.46 -4.29 1.42
C LYS A 10 -14.44 -3.13 0.43
N ARG A 11 -14.09 -1.93 0.87
CA ARG A 11 -14.21 -0.71 0.05
C ARG A 11 -13.30 0.41 0.54
N LEU A 12 -12.59 1.05 -0.39
CA LEU A 12 -11.81 2.27 -0.16
C LEU A 12 -12.57 3.48 -0.73
N HIS A 13 -12.88 4.49 0.09
CA HIS A 13 -13.60 5.69 -0.37
C HIS A 13 -12.73 6.95 -0.21
N LEU A 14 -12.36 7.60 -1.32
CA LEU A 14 -11.48 8.77 -1.37
C LEU A 14 -12.24 10.07 -1.70
N GLY A 15 -13.39 10.25 -1.07
CA GLY A 15 -14.22 11.46 -1.14
C GLY A 15 -15.23 11.43 -2.29
N THR A 16 -14.77 11.51 -3.53
CA THR A 16 -15.67 11.50 -4.71
C THR A 16 -15.66 10.19 -5.48
N VAL A 17 -14.74 9.29 -5.13
CA VAL A 17 -14.56 7.99 -5.79
C VAL A 17 -14.48 6.92 -4.71
N ALA A 18 -15.02 5.74 -5.00
CA ALA A 18 -14.89 4.58 -4.14
C ALA A 18 -14.47 3.36 -4.97
N TYR A 19 -13.56 2.56 -4.43
CA TYR A 19 -13.05 1.32 -5.00
C TYR A 19 -13.58 0.15 -4.18
N GLY A 20 -14.38 -0.71 -4.81
CA GLY A 20 -14.88 -1.96 -4.26
C GLY A 20 -14.12 -3.16 -4.82
N LEU A 21 -14.62 -4.38 -4.57
CA LEU A 21 -14.02 -5.63 -5.04
C LEU A 21 -13.85 -5.70 -6.57
N ASP A 22 -14.72 -5.01 -7.31
CA ASP A 22 -14.76 -4.96 -8.77
C ASP A 22 -13.84 -3.88 -9.38
N SER A 23 -13.23 -3.02 -8.55
CA SER A 23 -12.45 -1.85 -8.98
C SER A 23 -11.08 -1.72 -8.29
N MET A 24 -10.65 -2.75 -7.53
CA MET A 24 -9.31 -2.75 -6.91
C MET A 24 -8.16 -2.77 -7.92
N ASP A 25 -8.37 -3.30 -9.12
CA ASP A 25 -7.36 -3.31 -10.19
C ASP A 25 -6.94 -1.88 -10.60
N GLU A 26 -7.85 -0.90 -10.47
CA GLU A 26 -7.53 0.51 -10.71
C GLU A 26 -6.56 1.06 -9.66
N VAL A 27 -6.75 0.68 -8.40
CA VAL A 27 -5.83 1.04 -7.30
C VAL A 27 -4.43 0.51 -7.60
N GLN A 28 -4.34 -0.77 -7.98
CA GLN A 28 -3.05 -1.38 -8.37
C GLN A 28 -2.41 -0.64 -9.55
N SER A 29 -3.19 -0.30 -10.57
CA SER A 29 -2.70 0.46 -11.73
C SER A 29 -2.13 1.82 -11.34
N HIS A 30 -2.81 2.57 -10.47
CA HIS A 30 -2.30 3.85 -9.95
C HIS A 30 -0.97 3.69 -9.22
N ILE A 31 -0.87 2.70 -8.33
CA ILE A 31 0.35 2.42 -7.56
C ILE A 31 1.49 2.01 -8.50
N PHE A 32 1.24 1.05 -9.39
CA PHE A 32 2.23 0.57 -10.34
C PHE A 32 2.74 1.70 -11.24
N SER A 33 1.84 2.54 -11.77
CA SER A 33 2.21 3.66 -12.63
C SER A 33 3.14 4.65 -11.93
N ILE A 34 2.93 4.91 -10.63
CA ILE A 34 3.76 5.83 -9.85
C ILE A 34 5.17 5.26 -9.65
N TYR A 35 5.30 3.97 -9.38
CA TYR A 35 6.60 3.35 -9.11
C TYR A 35 7.37 2.93 -10.38
N THR A 36 6.70 2.84 -11.53
CA THR A 36 7.33 2.48 -12.82
C THR A 36 7.59 3.66 -13.74
N GLN A 37 6.94 4.81 -13.53
CA GLN A 37 7.35 6.04 -14.19
C GLN A 37 8.74 6.42 -13.68
N GLN A 38 9.74 6.36 -14.57
CA GLN A 38 11.06 6.93 -14.32
C GLN A 38 10.86 8.37 -13.85
N SER A 39 11.36 8.69 -12.66
CA SER A 39 11.52 10.04 -12.18
C SER A 39 12.24 10.83 -13.26
N GLN A 40 11.51 11.62 -14.06
CA GLN A 40 12.15 12.65 -14.85
C GLN A 40 12.76 13.60 -13.83
N ASP A 41 14.10 13.58 -13.75
CA ASP A 41 14.87 14.54 -12.98
C ASP A 41 14.26 15.93 -13.22
N PRO A 42 13.87 16.67 -12.17
CA PRO A 42 13.36 18.01 -12.37
C PRO A 42 14.46 18.82 -13.06
N PRO A 43 14.19 19.51 -14.19
CA PRO A 43 15.17 20.42 -14.75
C PRO A 43 15.52 21.43 -13.65
N ALA A 44 16.81 21.55 -13.36
CA ALA A 44 17.36 22.41 -12.32
C ALA A 44 16.79 23.84 -12.43
N GLN A 45 15.72 24.14 -11.70
CA GLN A 45 15.17 25.49 -11.62
C GLN A 45 15.45 26.04 -10.22
N LYS A 46 16.44 26.93 -10.21
CA LYS A 46 16.72 27.89 -9.14
C LYS A 46 15.49 28.78 -8.94
N GLY A 47 14.91 28.80 -7.75
CA GLY A 47 13.98 29.86 -7.32
C GLY A 47 13.00 29.42 -6.24
N PRO A 48 12.74 30.25 -5.20
CA PRO A 48 11.75 29.94 -4.17
C PRO A 48 10.35 30.19 -4.73
N THR A 49 9.68 29.16 -5.25
CA THR A 49 8.31 29.27 -5.74
C THR A 49 7.33 29.08 -4.59
N LEU A 50 6.59 30.15 -4.31
CA LEU A 50 5.39 30.21 -3.49
C LEU A 50 4.47 29.01 -3.80
N THR A 51 3.98 28.39 -2.73
CA THR A 51 3.14 27.19 -2.73
C THR A 51 1.88 27.36 -3.59
N THR A 52 1.95 27.05 -4.87
CA THR A 52 0.77 26.79 -5.69
C THR A 52 0.12 25.52 -5.14
N LYS A 53 -1.11 25.63 -4.63
CA LYS A 53 -1.93 24.49 -4.23
C LYS A 53 -2.24 23.64 -5.48
N VAL A 54 -1.29 22.80 -5.89
CA VAL A 54 -1.48 21.84 -6.96
C VAL A 54 -2.62 20.93 -6.53
N ARG A 55 -3.70 20.93 -7.31
CA ARG A 55 -4.84 20.03 -7.11
C ARG A 55 -4.30 18.61 -7.23
N ARG A 56 -4.17 17.90 -6.11
CA ARG A 56 -3.70 16.50 -6.08
C ARG A 56 -4.56 15.64 -7.00
N THR A 57 -3.93 14.94 -7.94
CA THR A 57 -4.58 13.98 -8.85
C THR A 57 -5.15 12.80 -8.07
N MET A 58 -6.08 12.05 -8.67
CA MET A 58 -6.58 10.82 -8.05
C MET A 58 -5.44 9.82 -7.78
N SER A 59 -4.53 9.66 -8.73
CA SER A 59 -3.35 8.80 -8.58
C SER A 59 -2.53 9.14 -7.33
N SER A 60 -2.24 10.44 -7.10
CA SER A 60 -1.54 10.89 -5.89
C SER A 60 -2.34 10.63 -4.61
N ARG A 61 -3.67 10.78 -4.64
CA ARG A 61 -4.51 10.47 -3.46
C ARG A 61 -4.56 8.98 -3.16
N VAL A 62 -4.65 8.14 -4.19
CA VAL A 62 -4.63 6.68 -4.07
C VAL A 62 -3.31 6.23 -3.47
N HIS A 63 -2.19 6.76 -3.98
CA HIS A 63 -0.86 6.48 -3.43
C HIS A 63 -0.73 6.84 -1.95
N GLU A 64 -1.09 8.07 -1.57
CA GLU A 64 -1.00 8.49 -0.18
C GLU A 64 -1.93 7.67 0.73
N ALA A 65 -3.11 7.29 0.24
CA ALA A 65 -4.04 6.44 1.00
C ALA A 65 -3.48 5.03 1.21
N VAL A 66 -2.99 4.37 0.16
CA VAL A 66 -2.38 3.04 0.25
C VAL A 66 -1.15 3.08 1.16
N LYS A 67 -0.31 4.10 1.02
CA LYS A 67 0.86 4.30 1.88
C LYS A 67 0.49 4.50 3.34
N ALA A 68 -0.57 5.26 3.63
CA ALA A 68 -1.06 5.43 5.00
C ALA A 68 -1.56 4.10 5.57
N ILE A 69 -2.36 3.33 4.81
CA ILE A 69 -2.86 2.01 5.24
C ILE A 69 -1.70 1.06 5.54
N ALA A 70 -0.69 1.00 4.66
CA ALA A 70 0.44 0.07 4.79
C ALA A 70 1.47 0.45 5.86
N LEU A 71 1.44 1.67 6.40
CA LEU A 71 2.44 2.15 7.36
C LEU A 71 1.86 2.52 8.73
N CYS A 72 0.59 2.90 8.79
CA CYS A 72 -0.05 3.38 10.02
C CYS A 72 -0.80 2.23 10.72
N HIS A 73 -0.10 1.14 11.01
CA HIS A 73 -0.64 -0.03 11.70
C HIS A 73 0.41 -0.66 12.61
N ASN A 74 0.00 -1.38 13.66
CA ASN A 74 0.92 -2.12 14.54
C ASN A 74 0.99 -3.61 14.18
N VAL A 75 0.90 -3.91 12.89
CA VAL A 75 0.93 -5.27 12.34
C VAL A 75 2.37 -5.74 12.20
N THR A 76 2.63 -6.96 12.69
CA THR A 76 3.93 -7.63 12.51
C THR A 76 3.83 -8.64 11.36
N PRO A 77 4.61 -8.46 10.28
CA PRO A 77 4.70 -9.48 9.24
C PRO A 77 5.47 -10.69 9.77
N VAL A 78 4.91 -11.88 9.59
CA VAL A 78 5.51 -13.17 9.95
C VAL A 78 5.67 -13.97 8.67
N TYR A 79 6.84 -14.56 8.46
CA TYR A 79 7.16 -15.31 7.25
C TYR A 79 7.34 -16.78 7.61
N GLU A 80 6.35 -17.59 7.29
CA GLU A 80 6.45 -19.03 7.54
C GLU A 80 7.50 -19.65 6.62
N SER A 81 8.31 -20.55 7.14
CA SER A 81 9.25 -21.33 6.33
C SER A 81 8.48 -22.47 5.67
N ASN A 82 8.34 -22.42 4.36
CA ASN A 82 7.85 -23.49 3.49
C ASN A 82 8.82 -24.71 3.41
N GLY A 83 9.56 -25.01 4.48
CA GLY A 83 10.44 -26.18 4.59
C GLY A 83 11.85 -26.01 4.02
N VAL A 84 12.26 -24.81 3.60
CA VAL A 84 13.65 -24.53 3.21
C VAL A 84 14.40 -23.93 4.40
N THR A 85 14.98 -24.82 5.20
CA THR A 85 15.92 -24.50 6.27
C THR A 85 17.26 -24.07 5.63
N ASP A 86 17.90 -23.03 6.15
CA ASP A 86 19.22 -22.49 5.75
C ASP A 86 19.29 -21.42 4.63
N GLN A 87 18.40 -20.43 4.66
CA GLN A 87 18.70 -19.12 4.06
C GLN A 87 18.83 -18.07 5.17
N ALA A 88 19.92 -17.29 5.17
CA ALA A 88 20.11 -16.20 6.11
C ALA A 88 18.93 -15.22 6.05
N GLU A 89 18.53 -14.63 7.16
CA GLU A 89 17.36 -13.74 7.28
C GLU A 89 17.37 -12.57 6.27
N ALA A 90 18.55 -12.19 5.77
CA ALA A 90 18.76 -11.15 4.76
C ALA A 90 18.57 -11.60 3.30
N GLU A 91 18.50 -12.91 3.04
CA GLU A 91 18.46 -13.51 1.69
C GLU A 91 17.13 -14.19 1.35
N LYS A 92 16.16 -14.22 2.29
CA LYS A 92 14.79 -14.62 1.95
C LYS A 92 14.27 -13.63 0.91
N GLN A 93 14.23 -14.06 -0.35
CA GLN A 93 13.30 -13.48 -1.30
C GLN A 93 11.93 -13.62 -0.66
N TYR A 94 11.37 -12.48 -0.25
CA TYR A 94 10.07 -12.41 0.40
C TYR A 94 9.00 -12.82 -0.61
N GLU A 95 8.82 -14.13 -0.77
CA GLU A 95 7.70 -14.66 -1.53
C GLU A 95 6.43 -14.28 -0.79
N ASP A 96 5.53 -13.59 -1.50
CA ASP A 96 4.25 -13.11 -0.97
C ASP A 96 3.38 -14.27 -0.44
N SER A 97 3.63 -15.49 -0.93
CA SER A 97 2.88 -16.71 -0.59
C SER A 97 3.00 -17.16 0.88
N CYS A 98 4.07 -16.78 1.58
CA CYS A 98 4.35 -17.22 2.94
C CYS A 98 4.23 -16.09 3.98
N ARG A 99 3.71 -14.93 3.58
CA ARG A 99 3.58 -13.76 4.46
C ARG A 99 2.22 -13.76 5.16
N VAL A 100 2.25 -13.88 6.48
CA VAL A 100 1.10 -13.71 7.37
C VAL A 100 1.23 -12.43 8.19
N TYR A 101 0.11 -11.82 8.53
CA TYR A 101 0.04 -10.54 9.22
C TYR A 101 -0.57 -10.74 10.61
N GLN A 102 0.21 -10.49 11.65
CA GLN A 102 -0.24 -10.62 13.03
C GLN A 102 -0.54 -9.24 13.62
N ALA A 103 -1.76 -9.08 14.13
CA ALA A 103 -2.25 -7.85 14.76
C ALA A 103 -2.94 -8.17 16.08
N SER A 104 -2.91 -7.24 17.02
CA SER A 104 -3.70 -7.33 18.27
C SER A 104 -5.17 -6.95 18.05
N SER A 105 -5.47 -6.26 16.95
CA SER A 105 -6.81 -5.85 16.53
C SER A 105 -7.04 -6.27 15.07
N PRO A 106 -8.18 -6.90 14.72
CA PRO A 106 -8.41 -7.42 13.37
C PRO A 106 -8.78 -6.34 12.34
N ASP A 107 -8.98 -5.10 12.75
CA ASP A 107 -9.31 -3.96 11.89
C ASP A 107 -8.10 -3.21 11.33
N GLU A 108 -6.90 -3.44 11.87
CA GLU A 108 -5.62 -2.86 11.40
C GLU A 108 -4.91 -3.72 10.35
#